data_AF-A0A0P7TT86-F1
#
_entry.id   AF-A0A0P7TT86-F1
#
_cell.length_a   1.000
_cell.length_b   1.000
_cell.length_c   1.000
_cell.angle_alpha   90.00
_cell.angle_beta   90.00
_cell.angle_gamma   90.00
#
_symmetry.space_group_name_H-M   'P 1'
#
loop_
_entity.id
_entity.type
_entity.pdbx_description
1 polymer ?
#
loop_
_entity_poly.entity_id
_entity_poly.type
_entity_poly.pdbx_seq_one_letter_code
_entity_poly.pdbx_strand_id
1 'polypeptide(L)'
;EEEVRPEDCIPNTPGNEDARDFLAHAPTKGLWMPLGKEVKVMQCWRCKRYGHRTGDRECPFFIKGNQKLEQFRVAHEDPMYDLIRENKRNEKESRIRQLQQLLQDTTSDSDSSASSSSSSSSDRKRRKKKKKKEKKKKEKKRKKKRKHKSSKGDDNSGSD
;
A
#
# COMPACT_ATOMS: atom_id res chain seq x y z
N GLU A 1 0.96 -39.87 -37.07
CA GLU A 1 1.39 -38.48 -36.81
C GLU A 1 2.41 -38.56 -35.69
N GLU A 2 3.61 -38.03 -35.90
CA GLU A 2 4.68 -38.05 -34.89
C GLU A 2 4.26 -37.13 -33.75
N GLU A 3 4.14 -37.64 -32.52
CA GLU A 3 3.76 -36.84 -31.35
C GLU A 3 4.85 -35.79 -31.12
N VAL A 4 4.56 -34.54 -31.49
CA VAL A 4 5.47 -33.40 -31.30
C VAL A 4 5.75 -33.26 -29.80
N ARG A 5 7.01 -33.41 -29.41
CA ARG A 5 7.39 -33.40 -28.00
C ARG A 5 7.46 -31.95 -27.49
N PRO A 6 7.12 -31.68 -26.22
CA PRO A 6 7.07 -30.32 -25.68
C PRO A 6 8.43 -29.59 -25.73
N GLU A 7 9.55 -30.30 -25.71
CA GLU A 7 10.91 -29.77 -25.86
C GLU A 7 11.23 -29.24 -27.29
N ASP A 8 10.53 -29.72 -28.32
CA ASP A 8 10.79 -29.36 -29.73
C ASP A 8 10.31 -27.95 -30.08
N CYS A 9 9.45 -27.37 -29.24
CA CYS A 9 9.01 -25.98 -29.34
C CYS A 9 10.08 -24.97 -28.89
N ILE A 10 11.16 -25.43 -28.24
CA ILE A 10 12.21 -24.55 -27.70
C ILE A 10 13.42 -24.54 -28.64
N PRO A 11 13.85 -23.36 -29.16
CA PRO A 11 15.03 -23.26 -30.02
C PRO A 11 16.31 -23.77 -29.34
N ASN A 12 17.17 -24.45 -30.11
CA ASN A 12 18.49 -24.94 -29.70
C ASN A 12 19.49 -23.79 -29.54
N THR A 13 19.39 -23.03 -28.44
CA THR A 13 20.35 -21.99 -28.07
C THR A 13 20.97 -22.29 -26.71
N PRO A 14 22.22 -21.89 -26.44
CA PRO A 14 22.99 -22.27 -25.24
C PRO A 14 22.46 -21.69 -23.91
N GLY A 15 21.28 -21.07 -23.90
CA GLY A 15 20.57 -20.64 -22.69
C GLY A 15 19.27 -21.40 -22.42
N ASN A 16 18.87 -22.28 -23.33
CA ASN A 16 17.61 -23.01 -23.30
C ASN A 16 17.79 -24.51 -23.03
N GLU A 17 19.04 -24.97 -22.91
CA GLU A 17 19.41 -26.37 -22.71
C GLU A 17 18.74 -26.93 -21.44
N ASP A 18 18.85 -26.20 -20.32
CA ASP A 18 18.23 -26.57 -19.04
C ASP A 18 16.69 -26.74 -19.14
N ALA A 19 16.02 -25.90 -19.94
CA ALA A 19 14.57 -25.95 -20.11
C ALA A 19 14.13 -27.12 -20.99
N ARG A 20 14.93 -27.48 -22.00
CA ARG A 20 14.72 -28.66 -22.84
C ARG A 20 14.94 -29.94 -22.03
N ASP A 21 16.02 -30.00 -21.26
CA ASP A 21 16.34 -31.16 -20.42
C ASP A 21 15.28 -31.39 -19.34
N PHE A 22 14.77 -30.30 -18.73
CA PHE A 22 13.67 -30.40 -17.77
C PHE A 22 12.39 -30.98 -18.39
N LEU A 23 12.01 -30.53 -19.59
CA LEU A 23 10.79 -31.00 -20.26
C LEU A 23 10.94 -32.43 -20.80
N ALA A 24 12.14 -32.81 -21.26
CA ALA A 24 12.43 -34.16 -21.74
C ALA A 24 12.33 -35.23 -20.63
N HIS A 25 12.67 -34.86 -19.39
CA HIS A 25 12.59 -35.74 -18.22
C HIS A 25 11.32 -35.53 -17.38
N ALA A 26 10.50 -34.53 -17.73
CA ALA A 26 9.27 -34.26 -17.01
C ALA A 26 8.26 -35.40 -17.25
N PRO A 27 7.60 -35.91 -16.20
CA PRO A 27 6.53 -36.89 -16.35
C PRO A 27 5.44 -36.37 -17.30
N THR A 28 5.25 -37.04 -18.44
CA THR A 28 4.32 -36.65 -19.50
C THR A 28 2.86 -36.90 -19.15
N LYS A 29 2.59 -37.82 -18.22
CA LYS A 29 1.25 -38.11 -17.68
C LYS A 29 1.22 -37.76 -16.20
N GLY A 30 0.46 -36.72 -15.88
CA GLY A 30 0.28 -36.27 -14.52
C GLY A 30 1.35 -35.26 -14.11
N LEU A 31 0.96 -33.99 -14.19
CA LEU A 31 1.39 -32.97 -13.23
C LEU A 31 1.04 -33.50 -11.81
N TRP A 32 1.79 -34.47 -11.28
CA TRP A 32 1.69 -34.88 -9.89
C TRP A 32 2.17 -33.68 -9.10
N MET A 33 1.22 -32.83 -8.72
CA MET A 33 1.42 -31.76 -7.76
C MET A 33 1.70 -32.40 -6.40
N PRO A 34 2.94 -32.46 -5.89
CA PRO A 34 3.19 -33.07 -4.58
C PRO A 34 2.65 -32.18 -3.44
N LEU A 35 2.28 -30.93 -3.76
CA LEU A 35 1.91 -29.86 -2.83
C LEU A 35 0.66 -29.08 -3.25
N GLY A 36 -0.11 -29.55 -4.25
CA GLY A 36 -1.34 -28.89 -4.73
C GLY A 36 -1.16 -27.50 -5.34
N LYS A 37 0.06 -27.15 -5.77
CA LYS A 37 0.36 -25.87 -6.43
C LYS A 37 0.66 -26.10 -7.91
N GLU A 38 -0.17 -25.51 -8.76
CA GLU A 38 0.03 -25.50 -10.21
C GLU A 38 1.20 -24.57 -10.57
N VAL A 39 2.28 -25.12 -11.13
CA VAL A 39 3.41 -24.32 -11.63
C VAL A 39 3.15 -23.98 -13.09
N LYS A 40 2.90 -22.70 -13.39
CA LYS A 40 2.68 -22.23 -14.76
C LYS A 40 4.03 -21.97 -15.45
N VAL A 41 4.28 -22.56 -16.61
CA VAL A 41 5.50 -22.34 -17.44
C VAL A 41 5.42 -21.01 -18.20
N MET A 42 5.18 -19.92 -17.48
CA MET A 42 5.08 -18.58 -18.08
C MET A 42 5.78 -17.58 -17.19
N GLN A 43 6.50 -16.67 -17.84
CA GLN A 43 7.25 -15.62 -17.17
C GLN A 43 6.34 -14.44 -16.84
N CYS A 44 6.31 -14.04 -15.58
CA CYS A 44 5.60 -12.85 -15.14
C CYS A 44 6.26 -11.59 -15.72
N TRP A 45 5.51 -10.73 -16.41
CA TRP A 45 6.10 -9.53 -17.02
C TRP A 45 6.56 -8.50 -15.98
N ARG A 46 5.89 -8.45 -14.82
CA ARG A 46 6.20 -7.55 -13.70
C ARG A 46 7.46 -7.95 -12.94
N CYS A 47 7.63 -9.23 -12.63
CA CYS A 47 8.73 -9.70 -11.76
C CYS A 47 9.77 -10.56 -12.45
N LYS A 48 9.57 -10.89 -13.72
CA LYS A 48 10.44 -11.71 -14.58
C LYS A 48 10.73 -13.12 -14.04
N ARG A 49 10.00 -13.58 -13.03
CA ARG A 49 10.04 -14.96 -12.55
C ARG A 49 9.02 -15.83 -13.28
N TYR A 50 9.39 -17.08 -13.49
CA TYR A 50 8.50 -18.13 -13.98
C TYR A 50 7.58 -18.63 -12.86
N GLY A 51 6.51 -19.32 -13.21
CA GLY A 51 5.59 -19.96 -12.26
C GLY A 51 4.24 -19.25 -12.09
N HIS A 52 4.10 -17.97 -12.47
CA HIS A 52 2.88 -17.19 -12.25
C HIS A 52 2.67 -16.07 -13.30
N ARG A 53 1.42 -15.61 -13.45
CA ARG A 53 1.03 -14.48 -14.33
C ARG A 53 1.10 -13.14 -13.61
N THR A 54 1.12 -12.06 -14.39
CA THR A 54 1.20 -10.66 -13.93
C THR A 54 0.09 -10.23 -12.95
N GLY A 55 -1.01 -11.00 -12.83
CA GLY A 55 -2.11 -10.77 -11.89
C GLY A 55 -2.25 -11.80 -10.77
N ASP A 56 -1.36 -12.79 -10.69
CA ASP A 56 -1.42 -13.82 -9.66
C ASP A 56 -0.92 -13.26 -8.30
N ARG A 57 -1.55 -13.67 -7.19
CA ARG A 57 -1.18 -13.25 -5.82
C ARG A 57 0.23 -13.68 -5.42
N GLU A 58 0.79 -14.66 -6.12
CA GLU A 58 2.16 -15.14 -5.93
C GLU A 58 3.21 -14.14 -6.43
N CYS A 59 2.83 -13.20 -7.30
CA CYS A 59 3.75 -12.16 -7.75
C CYS A 59 4.12 -11.25 -6.58
N PRO A 60 5.40 -11.09 -6.23
CA PRO A 60 5.77 -10.23 -5.10
C PRO A 60 5.53 -8.74 -5.33
N PHE A 61 5.32 -8.36 -6.59
CA PHE A 61 4.88 -7.03 -6.98
C PHE A 61 3.36 -6.89 -7.05
N PHE A 62 2.58 -7.92 -6.67
CA PHE A 62 1.13 -7.86 -6.57
C PHE A 62 0.70 -6.96 -5.40
N ILE A 63 1.25 -7.20 -4.20
CA ILE A 63 0.92 -6.45 -2.98
C ILE A 63 1.79 -5.20 -2.86
N LYS A 64 3.10 -5.34 -3.09
CA LYS A 64 4.08 -4.27 -2.85
C LYS A 64 4.19 -3.27 -4.00
N GLY A 65 3.71 -3.64 -5.21
CA GLY A 65 3.93 -2.88 -6.44
C GLY A 65 5.40 -2.86 -6.86
N ASN A 66 5.67 -2.58 -8.14
CA ASN A 66 7.03 -2.32 -8.60
C ASN A 66 7.30 -0.81 -8.60
N GLN A 67 7.50 -0.25 -7.40
CA GLN A 67 7.54 1.20 -7.21
C GLN A 67 8.66 1.88 -8.00
N LYS A 68 9.80 1.22 -8.22
CA LYS A 68 10.88 1.77 -9.04
C LYS A 68 10.47 1.86 -10.50
N LEU A 69 9.97 0.78 -11.07
CA LEU A 69 9.57 0.73 -12.48
C LEU A 69 8.39 1.67 -12.75
N GLU A 70 7.47 1.78 -11.80
CA GLU A 70 6.36 2.73 -11.85
C GLU A 70 6.84 4.19 -11.79
N GLN A 71 7.84 4.49 -10.95
CA GLN A 71 8.43 5.83 -10.89
C GLN A 71 9.11 6.23 -12.20
N PHE A 72 9.80 5.29 -12.86
CA PHE A 72 10.38 5.55 -14.18
C PHE A 72 9.31 5.81 -15.23
N ARG A 73 8.23 5.02 -15.25
CA ARG A 73 7.10 5.26 -16.13
C ARG A 73 6.47 6.62 -15.90
N VAL A 74 6.12 6.94 -14.65
CA VAL A 74 5.53 8.24 -14.31
C VAL A 74 6.47 9.38 -14.68
N ALA A 75 7.78 9.24 -14.47
CA ALA A 75 8.73 10.30 -14.82
C ALA A 75 8.86 10.55 -16.33
N HIS A 76 8.66 9.53 -17.16
CA HIS A 76 8.87 9.61 -18.61
C HIS A 76 7.57 9.76 -19.41
N GLU A 77 6.45 9.24 -18.90
CA GLU A 77 5.15 9.24 -19.57
C GLU A 77 4.25 10.41 -19.15
N ASP A 78 4.51 11.05 -18.01
CA ASP A 78 3.72 12.19 -17.52
C ASP A 78 4.37 13.53 -17.93
N PRO A 79 3.77 14.30 -18.86
CA PRO A 79 4.26 15.61 -19.27
C PRO A 79 4.26 16.64 -18.14
N MET A 80 3.46 16.44 -17.10
CA MET A 80 3.34 17.34 -15.95
C MET A 80 4.34 17.04 -14.84
N TYR A 81 5.13 15.97 -14.98
CA TYR A 81 5.96 15.47 -13.90
C TYR A 81 6.99 16.49 -13.38
N ASP A 82 7.62 17.24 -14.27
CA ASP A 82 8.61 18.25 -13.91
C ASP A 82 7.99 19.44 -13.18
N LEU A 83 6.81 19.90 -13.61
CA LEU A 83 6.05 20.97 -12.97
C LEU A 83 5.59 20.58 -11.56
N ILE A 84 5.11 19.33 -11.38
CA ILE A 84 4.71 18.82 -10.06
C ILE A 84 5.94 18.69 -9.14
N ARG A 85 7.08 18.25 -9.68
CA ARG A 85 8.34 18.13 -8.95
C ARG A 85 8.88 19.49 -8.52
N GLU A 86 8.77 20.51 -9.36
CA GLU A 86 9.17 21.89 -9.07
C GLU A 86 8.26 22.54 -8.04
N ASN A 87 6.93 22.43 -8.18
CA ASN A 87 6.00 22.94 -7.17
C ASN A 87 6.24 22.34 -5.78
N LYS A 88 6.51 21.03 -5.70
CA LYS A 88 6.88 20.38 -4.43
C LYS A 88 8.19 20.89 -3.84
N ARG A 89 9.14 21.35 -4.66
CA ARG A 89 10.37 22.01 -4.17
C ARG A 89 10.06 23.40 -3.63
N ASN A 90 9.29 24.19 -4.39
CA ASN A 90 8.91 25.55 -4.02
C ASN A 90 8.07 25.58 -2.72
N GLU A 91 7.15 24.63 -2.53
CA GLU A 91 6.38 24.46 -1.29
C GLU A 91 7.28 24.12 -0.08
N LYS A 92 8.31 23.29 -0.27
CA LYS A 92 9.27 23.00 0.79
C LYS A 92 10.12 24.21 1.12
N GLU A 93 10.61 24.94 0.12
CA GLU A 93 11.43 26.14 0.31
C GLU A 93 10.65 27.27 0.99
N SER A 94 9.43 27.54 0.55
CA SER A 94 8.54 28.50 1.20
C SER A 94 8.23 28.12 2.66
N ARG A 95 8.01 26.84 2.94
CA ARG A 95 7.82 26.36 4.32
C ARG A 95 9.08 26.53 5.17
N ILE A 96 10.26 26.28 4.59
CA ILE A 96 11.55 26.50 5.26
C ILE A 96 11.74 27.98 5.57
N ARG A 97 11.45 28.88 4.61
CA ARG A 97 11.52 30.34 4.85
C ARG A 97 10.58 30.78 5.97
N GLN A 98 9.34 30.29 5.99
CA GLN A 98 8.40 30.58 7.08
C GLN A 98 8.91 30.08 8.44
N LEU A 99 9.50 28.89 8.49
CA LEU A 99 10.12 28.34 9.70
C LEU A 99 11.32 29.18 10.16
N GLN A 100 12.18 29.61 9.23
CA GLN A 100 13.32 30.46 9.52
C GLN A 100 12.88 31.82 10.09
N GLN A 101 11.83 32.42 9.51
CA GLN A 101 11.30 33.68 10.00
C GLN A 101 10.73 33.55 11.42
N LEU A 102 9.94 32.50 11.69
CA LEU A 102 9.45 32.21 13.04
C LEU A 102 10.59 32.00 14.05
N LEU A 103 11.70 31.39 13.64
CA LEU A 103 12.87 31.21 14.51
C LEU A 103 13.55 32.56 14.80
N GLN A 104 13.76 33.40 13.77
CA GLN A 104 14.38 34.72 13.91
C GLN A 104 13.55 35.66 14.81
N ASP A 105 12.23 35.70 14.60
CA ASP A 105 11.32 36.54 15.38
C ASP A 105 11.31 36.13 16.87
N THR A 106 11.50 34.84 17.19
CA THR A 106 11.59 34.38 18.60
C THR A 106 12.93 34.65 19.28
N THR A 107 13.99 34.93 18.52
CA THR A 107 15.34 35.20 19.05
C THR A 107 15.70 36.68 19.06
N SER A 108 14.94 37.52 18.36
CA SER A 108 15.16 38.97 18.26
C SER A 108 14.65 39.76 19.47
N ASP A 109 13.83 39.16 20.34
CA ASP A 109 13.28 39.80 21.55
C ASP A 109 14.04 39.38 22.82
N SER A 110 15.34 39.62 22.84
CA SER A 110 16.16 39.50 24.06
C SER A 110 16.57 40.83 24.69
N ASP A 111 15.96 41.97 24.31
CA ASP A 111 16.15 43.25 25.01
C ASP A 111 14.97 44.23 24.81
N SER A 112 13.76 43.90 25.28
CA SER A 112 12.77 44.93 25.69
C SER A 112 11.51 44.37 26.37
N SER A 113 11.39 44.68 27.67
CA SER A 113 10.17 44.92 28.46
C SER A 113 9.02 43.90 28.47
N ALA A 114 8.72 43.43 29.68
CA ALA A 114 7.55 42.64 30.06
C ALA A 114 6.20 43.37 29.84
N SER A 115 5.18 42.67 29.28
CA SER A 115 3.85 42.47 29.91
C SER A 115 2.78 41.83 28.99
N SER A 116 2.12 40.77 29.50
CA SER A 116 0.79 40.20 29.14
C SER A 116 0.57 39.63 27.72
N SER A 117 0.16 38.38 27.46
CA SER A 117 -0.68 37.43 28.20
C SER A 117 -0.38 35.97 27.78
N SER A 118 0.26 35.21 28.67
CA SER A 118 0.54 33.79 28.46
C SER A 118 -0.71 32.94 28.71
N SER A 119 -1.65 32.88 27.76
CA SER A 119 -2.69 31.84 27.77
C SER A 119 -2.16 30.56 27.09
N SER A 120 -1.48 29.81 27.94
CA SER A 120 -0.68 28.62 27.69
C SER A 120 -1.21 27.65 26.61
N SER A 121 -0.32 27.20 25.72
CA SER A 121 -0.53 26.11 24.75
C SER A 121 -1.07 24.81 25.39
N SER A 122 -0.90 24.66 26.70
CA SER A 122 -1.50 23.62 27.55
C SER A 122 -3.03 23.68 27.58
N ASP A 123 -3.67 24.85 27.59
CA ASP A 123 -5.13 24.99 27.62
C ASP A 123 -5.79 24.53 26.32
N ARG A 124 -5.18 24.86 25.17
CA ARG A 124 -5.63 24.36 23.86
C ARG A 124 -5.53 22.83 23.79
N LYS A 125 -4.44 22.23 24.28
CA LYS A 125 -4.28 20.77 24.36
C LYS A 125 -5.30 20.14 25.33
N ARG A 126 -5.56 20.76 26.49
CA ARG A 126 -6.53 20.29 27.49
C ARG A 126 -7.96 20.34 26.94
N ARG A 127 -8.34 21.40 26.23
CA ARG A 127 -9.65 21.55 25.57
C ARG A 127 -9.85 20.51 24.46
N LYS A 128 -8.83 20.24 23.64
CA LYS A 128 -8.86 19.19 22.60
C LYS A 128 -8.98 17.78 23.20
N LYS A 129 -8.28 17.49 24.31
CA LYS A 129 -8.37 16.22 25.05
C LYS A 129 -9.75 16.02 25.68
N LYS A 130 -10.35 17.08 26.27
CA LYS A 130 -11.71 17.06 26.84
C LYS A 130 -12.77 16.75 25.77
N LYS A 131 -12.71 17.41 24.60
CA LYS A 131 -13.63 17.18 23.46
C LYS A 131 -13.53 15.75 22.90
N LYS A 132 -12.32 15.17 22.83
CA LYS A 132 -12.12 13.76 22.39
C LYS A 132 -12.71 12.74 23.38
N LYS A 133 -12.55 12.98 24.70
CA LYS A 133 -13.11 12.12 25.75
C LYS A 133 -14.65 12.11 25.72
N GLU A 134 -15.25 13.27 25.48
CA GLU A 134 -16.71 13.41 25.42
C GLU A 134 -17.32 12.70 24.19
N LYS A 135 -16.70 12.83 23.02
CA LYS A 135 -17.12 12.11 21.79
C LYS A 135 -17.09 10.58 22.00
N LYS A 136 -16.05 10.04 22.64
CA LYS A 136 -15.93 8.60 22.95
C LYS A 136 -17.00 8.12 23.95
N LYS A 137 -17.38 8.96 24.94
CA LYS A 137 -18.45 8.63 25.91
C LYS A 137 -19.83 8.60 25.22
N LYS A 138 -20.11 9.54 24.30
CA LYS A 138 -21.36 9.58 23.52
C LYS A 138 -21.50 8.38 22.59
N GLU A 139 -20.40 7.94 21.95
CA GLU A 139 -20.38 6.75 21.09
C GLU A 139 -20.63 5.46 21.88
N LYS A 140 -19.98 5.29 23.05
CA LYS A 140 -20.24 4.12 23.93
C LYS A 140 -21.69 4.05 24.40
N LYS A 141 -22.31 5.19 24.76
CA LYS A 141 -23.74 5.25 25.10
C LYS A 141 -24.64 4.84 23.92
N ARG A 142 -24.33 5.28 22.68
CA ARG A 142 -25.07 4.86 21.48
C ARG A 142 -24.94 3.35 21.21
N LYS A 143 -23.74 2.77 21.36
CA LYS A 143 -23.52 1.32 21.20
C LYS A 143 -24.28 0.49 22.25
N LYS A 144 -24.31 0.92 23.51
CA LYS A 144 -25.12 0.25 24.56
C LYS A 144 -26.62 0.29 24.25
N LYS A 145 -27.16 1.43 23.82
CA LYS A 145 -28.58 1.54 23.42
C LYS A 145 -28.95 0.61 22.26
N ARG A 146 -28.05 0.43 21.28
CA ARG A 146 -28.28 -0.51 20.17
C ARG A 146 -28.31 -1.98 20.64
N LYS A 147 -27.41 -2.38 21.56
CA LYS A 147 -27.39 -3.74 22.12
C LYS A 147 -28.64 -4.09 22.93
N HIS A 148 -29.22 -3.14 23.66
CA HIS A 148 -30.48 -3.37 24.39
C HIS A 148 -31.73 -3.34 23.49
N LYS A 149 -31.63 -2.81 22.27
CA LYS A 149 -32.74 -2.86 21.29
C LYS A 149 -32.73 -4.15 20.46
N SER A 150 -31.57 -4.79 20.30
CA SER A 150 -31.43 -6.09 19.64
C SER A 150 -31.67 -7.30 20.57
N SER A 151 -31.84 -7.09 21.88
CA SER A 151 -32.11 -8.16 22.86
C SER A 151 -33.55 -8.17 23.37
N LYS A 152 -34.47 -7.48 22.67
CA LYS A 152 -35.86 -7.28 23.11
C LYS A 152 -36.86 -7.48 21.97
N GLY A 153 -36.50 -8.31 21.00
CA GLY A 153 -37.31 -8.59 19.81
C GLY A 153 -37.01 -9.96 19.26
N ASP A 154 -37.20 -11.00 20.07
CA ASP A 154 -37.30 -12.40 19.65
C ASP A 154 -38.21 -13.11 20.65
N ASP A 155 -39.49 -12.75 20.66
CA ASP A 155 -40.59 -13.50 21.28
C ASP A 155 -41.89 -13.04 20.60
N ASN A 156 -42.08 -13.40 19.33
CA ASN A 156 -43.42 -13.58 18.79
C ASN A 156 -43.44 -14.43 17.51
N SER A 157 -44.53 -15.20 17.40
CA SER A 157 -45.09 -15.92 16.24
C SER A 157 -44.34 -17.16 15.72
N GLY A 158 -44.61 -18.29 16.37
CA GLY A 158 -44.69 -19.60 15.73
C GLY A 158 -46.14 -20.11 15.82
N SER A 159 -46.98 -19.72 14.87
CA SER A 159 -48.30 -20.32 14.60
C SER A 159 -48.69 -20.01 13.17
N ASP A 160 -48.56 -21.02 12.31
CA ASP A 160 -49.49 -21.50 11.27
C ASP A 160 -48.76 -22.53 10.38
#